data_AF-A0A6I3ISN5-F1
#
_entry.id   AF-A0A6I3ISN5-F1
#
_cell.length_a   1.000
_cell.length_b   1.000
_cell.length_c   1.000
_cell.angle_alpha   90.00
_cell.angle_beta   90.00
_cell.angle_gamma   90.00
#
_symmetry.space_group_name_H-M   'P 1'
#
loop_
_entity.id
_entity.type
_entity.pdbx_description
1 polymer ?
#
loop_
_entity_poly.entity_id
_entity_poly.type
_entity_poly.pdbx_seq_one_letter_code
_entity_poly.pdbx_strand_id
1 'polypeptide(L)'
;MRTTDGTHDAGTTARPTTELGTTGDGRAGSRLDTTLTATSALQSFRDELADLWEDLEPLVRPADDVAMLDLSHRLERHVVLMPGSADRLRELANDLMALMAGWQHLGDEERIVLATAMAYLAEADDAVPDHLPGGLDDDDRVVGAAVRAVLRPRRRVA
;
A
#
# COMPACT_ATOMS: atom_id res chain seq x y z
N MET A 1 -68.52 28.63 6.54
CA MET A 1 -69.26 27.40 6.89
C MET A 1 -68.33 26.51 7.71
N ARG A 2 -68.71 26.26 8.98
CA ARG A 2 -68.38 25.17 9.95
C ARG A 2 -66.89 24.73 10.12
N THR A 3 -66.20 25.04 11.23
CA THR A 3 -66.17 24.39 12.59
C THR A 3 -65.90 22.88 12.52
N THR A 4 -64.89 22.29 13.19
CA THR A 4 -64.63 22.18 14.65
C THR A 4 -63.12 21.87 14.88
N ASP A 5 -62.39 22.43 15.84
CA ASP A 5 -62.45 22.31 17.32
C ASP A 5 -62.26 20.87 17.86
N GLY A 6 -61.37 20.71 18.84
CA GLY A 6 -61.04 19.41 19.43
C GLY A 6 -59.78 19.43 20.33
N THR A 7 -59.67 20.42 21.22
CA THR A 7 -58.72 20.47 22.35
C THR A 7 -59.18 19.49 23.43
N HIS A 8 -58.30 18.59 23.90
CA HIS A 8 -58.48 17.89 25.18
C HIS A 8 -57.23 18.05 26.04
N ASP A 9 -57.42 18.81 27.10
CA ASP A 9 -56.54 19.02 28.25
C ASP A 9 -57.03 18.09 29.38
N ALA A 10 -56.11 17.46 30.10
CA ALA A 10 -56.35 16.90 31.44
C ALA A 10 -55.00 16.48 32.05
N GLY A 11 -54.53 17.29 33.01
CA GLY A 11 -53.28 17.09 33.72
C GLY A 11 -53.36 16.23 35.00
N THR A 12 -52.28 16.35 35.79
CA THR A 12 -52.15 15.99 37.23
C THR A 12 -51.82 14.49 37.45
N THR A 13 -50.76 14.04 38.13
CA THR A 13 -50.21 14.43 39.44
C THR A 13 -48.81 13.79 39.68
N ALA A 14 -48.11 14.25 40.71
CA ALA A 14 -46.70 14.01 41.05
C ALA A 14 -46.32 12.64 41.70
N ARG A 15 -45.03 12.25 41.50
CA ARG A 15 -43.94 11.71 42.38
C ARG A 15 -44.27 10.88 43.67
N PRO A 16 -43.30 10.19 44.33
CA PRO A 16 -41.99 9.60 43.97
C PRO A 16 -41.82 8.12 44.45
N THR A 17 -40.82 7.33 44.01
CA THR A 17 -40.23 6.26 44.85
C THR A 17 -38.78 5.93 44.46
N THR A 18 -38.00 5.82 45.51
CA THR A 18 -36.57 5.60 45.78
C THR A 18 -36.02 4.22 45.34
N GLU A 19 -34.80 4.27 44.78
CA GLU A 19 -33.63 3.35 44.89
C GLU A 19 -33.81 1.82 44.89
N LEU A 20 -33.00 1.13 44.06
CA LEU A 20 -32.03 0.12 44.54
C LEU A 20 -31.02 -0.22 43.44
N GLY A 21 -29.73 -0.19 43.77
CA GLY A 21 -28.62 -0.33 42.82
C GLY A 21 -28.32 -1.76 42.37
N THR A 22 -27.37 -1.88 41.44
CA THR A 22 -26.36 -2.96 41.40
C THR A 22 -25.26 -2.55 40.42
N THR A 23 -24.06 -2.45 40.97
CA THR A 23 -22.74 -2.43 40.34
C THR A 23 -22.58 -3.58 39.34
N GLY A 24 -21.91 -3.36 38.20
CA GLY A 24 -21.39 -4.48 37.42
C GLY A 24 -21.07 -4.18 35.97
N ASP A 25 -19.79 -3.87 35.73
CA ASP A 25 -18.99 -4.26 34.56
C ASP A 25 -19.56 -4.22 33.15
N GLY A 26 -18.98 -3.32 32.37
CA GLY A 26 -18.01 -3.75 31.36
C GLY A 26 -18.49 -4.79 30.35
N ARG A 27 -19.15 -4.33 29.29
CA ARG A 27 -18.73 -4.74 27.94
C ARG A 27 -19.18 -3.70 26.92
N ALA A 28 -18.22 -2.87 26.52
CA ALA A 28 -18.25 -2.22 25.23
C ALA A 28 -18.47 -3.29 24.16
N GLY A 29 -19.70 -3.39 23.68
CA GLY A 29 -20.03 -4.09 22.45
C GLY A 29 -19.41 -3.29 21.32
N SER A 30 -18.14 -3.61 21.06
CA SER A 30 -17.31 -3.14 19.96
C SER A 30 -18.15 -3.07 18.70
N ARG A 31 -18.60 -1.86 18.35
CA ARG A 31 -18.93 -1.55 16.96
C ARG A 31 -17.66 -1.89 16.21
N LEU A 32 -17.75 -2.85 15.31
CA LEU A 32 -16.74 -3.11 14.30
C LEU A 32 -16.57 -1.82 13.50
N ASP A 33 -15.78 -0.92 14.06
CA ASP A 33 -15.05 0.10 13.36
C ASP A 33 -14.02 -0.70 12.54
N THR A 34 -14.50 -1.29 11.46
CA THR A 34 -13.64 -1.65 10.33
C THR A 34 -13.23 -0.31 9.73
N THR A 35 -12.38 0.43 10.45
CA THR A 35 -11.39 1.25 9.83
C THR A 35 -10.72 0.31 8.84
N LEU A 36 -11.08 0.47 7.56
CA LEU A 36 -10.24 0.06 6.45
C LEU A 36 -8.93 0.83 6.66
N THR A 37 -8.07 0.32 7.55
CA THR A 37 -6.75 0.86 7.79
C THR A 37 -6.12 0.88 6.42
N ALA A 38 -5.81 2.07 5.92
CA ALA A 38 -5.19 2.21 4.62
C ALA A 38 -3.91 1.36 4.65
N THR A 39 -3.92 0.23 3.94
CA THR A 39 -2.76 -0.65 3.85
C THR A 39 -1.65 0.18 3.25
N SER A 40 -0.53 0.25 3.96
CA SER A 40 0.63 1.05 3.58
C SER A 40 1.21 0.55 2.25
N ALA A 41 2.01 1.38 1.57
CA ALA A 41 2.54 1.00 0.26
C ALA A 41 3.45 -0.23 0.38
N LEU A 42 4.30 -0.24 1.42
CA LEU A 42 5.19 -1.36 1.73
C LEU A 42 4.43 -2.61 2.16
N GLN A 43 3.36 -2.46 2.94
CA GLN A 43 2.53 -3.60 3.33
C GLN A 43 1.81 -4.21 2.12
N SER A 44 1.28 -3.38 1.22
CA SER A 44 0.62 -3.86 0.00
C SER A 44 1.61 -4.59 -0.91
N PHE A 45 2.83 -4.05 -1.03
CA PHE A 45 3.92 -4.66 -1.80
C PHE A 45 4.32 -6.02 -1.22
N ARG A 46 4.46 -6.13 0.09
CA ARG A 46 4.75 -7.39 0.78
C ARG A 46 3.64 -8.44 0.58
N ASP A 47 2.38 -8.04 0.79
CA ASP A 47 1.24 -8.95 0.71
C ASP A 47 1.08 -9.53 -0.71
N GLU A 48 1.44 -8.75 -1.72
CA GLU A 48 1.37 -9.16 -3.13
C GLU A 48 2.51 -10.10 -3.55
N LEU A 49 3.70 -9.92 -2.99
CA LEU A 49 4.86 -10.74 -3.33
C LEU A 49 4.93 -12.05 -2.56
N ALA A 50 4.31 -12.12 -1.38
CA ALA A 50 4.12 -13.35 -0.58
C ALA A 50 5.36 -14.26 -0.52
N ASP A 51 5.44 -15.23 -1.44
CA ASP A 51 6.53 -16.19 -1.62
C ASP A 51 7.87 -15.56 -2.01
N LEU A 52 7.87 -14.47 -2.77
CA LEU A 52 9.08 -13.75 -3.19
C LEU A 52 9.58 -12.76 -2.12
N TRP A 53 8.82 -12.53 -1.04
CA TRP A 53 9.19 -11.53 -0.04
C TRP A 53 10.52 -11.85 0.66
N GLU A 54 10.84 -13.12 0.88
CA GLU A 54 12.07 -13.51 1.57
C GLU A 54 13.33 -13.08 0.81
N ASP A 55 13.27 -13.00 -0.52
CA ASP A 55 14.37 -12.55 -1.37
C ASP A 55 14.48 -11.02 -1.41
N LEU A 56 13.35 -10.30 -1.31
CA LEU A 56 13.31 -8.84 -1.34
C LEU A 56 13.56 -8.21 0.03
N GLU A 57 13.19 -8.87 1.13
CA GLU A 57 13.28 -8.33 2.50
C GLU A 57 14.69 -7.78 2.84
N PRO A 58 15.81 -8.43 2.47
CA PRO A 58 17.16 -7.90 2.71
C PRO A 58 17.50 -6.61 1.94
N LEU A 59 16.75 -6.33 0.87
CA LEU A 59 16.88 -5.16 0.00
C LEU A 59 16.00 -3.99 0.47
N VAL A 60 15.07 -4.23 1.40
CA VAL A 60 14.19 -3.19 1.96
C VAL A 60 14.98 -2.28 2.89
N ARG A 61 15.31 -1.09 2.40
CA ARG A 61 16.02 -0.07 3.18
C ARG A 61 15.49 1.33 2.86
N PRO A 62 15.54 2.27 3.81
CA PRO A 62 15.34 3.68 3.52
C PRO A 62 16.28 4.11 2.41
N ALA A 63 15.72 4.72 1.36
CA ALA A 63 16.48 5.23 0.24
C ALA A 63 16.45 6.77 0.29
N ASP A 64 17.62 7.35 0.52
CA ASP A 64 17.81 8.79 0.38
C ASP A 64 18.03 9.18 -1.08
N ASP A 65 18.13 10.48 -1.32
CA ASP A 65 18.25 11.03 -2.65
C ASP A 65 19.48 10.50 -3.42
N VAL A 66 20.57 10.23 -2.69
CA VAL A 66 21.81 9.70 -3.27
C VAL A 66 21.61 8.23 -3.64
N ALA A 67 21.02 7.42 -2.75
CA ALA A 67 20.74 6.02 -3.00
C ALA A 67 19.80 5.82 -4.20
N MET A 68 18.79 6.67 -4.35
CA MET A 68 17.87 6.61 -5.50
C MET A 68 18.59 6.88 -6.83
N LEU A 69 19.49 7.86 -6.88
CA LEU A 69 20.29 8.16 -8.07
C LEU A 69 21.31 7.06 -8.38
N ASP A 70 21.94 6.49 -7.35
CA ASP A 70 22.86 5.38 -7.54
C ASP A 70 22.13 4.15 -8.10
N LEU A 71 20.93 3.84 -7.60
CA LEU A 71 20.10 2.76 -8.12
C LEU A 71 19.70 2.98 -9.59
N SER A 72 19.34 4.20 -9.99
CA SER A 72 19.00 4.47 -11.40
C SER A 72 20.20 4.23 -12.32
N HIS A 73 21.39 4.71 -11.96
CA HIS A 73 22.60 4.46 -12.76
C HIS A 73 22.95 2.98 -12.84
N ARG A 74 22.74 2.22 -11.75
CA ARG A 74 22.98 0.79 -11.72
C ARG A 74 22.02 0.03 -12.64
N LEU A 75 20.74 0.35 -12.59
CA LEU A 75 19.72 -0.25 -13.45
C LEU A 75 19.98 0.06 -14.93
N GLU A 76 20.30 1.32 -15.26
CA GLU A 76 20.67 1.72 -16.62
C GLU A 76 21.87 0.92 -17.14
N ARG A 77 22.92 0.78 -16.32
CA ARG A 77 24.10 -0.01 -16.66
C ARG A 77 23.75 -1.49 -16.87
N HIS A 78 22.90 -2.05 -16.02
CA HIS A 78 22.49 -3.45 -16.11
C HIS A 78 21.80 -3.72 -17.46
N VAL A 79 20.84 -2.86 -17.86
CA VAL A 79 20.14 -2.96 -19.14
C VAL A 79 21.09 -2.84 -20.35
N VAL A 80 22.12 -2.00 -20.27
CA VAL A 80 23.12 -1.84 -21.35
C VAL A 80 24.06 -3.05 -21.46
N LEU A 81 24.40 -3.67 -20.32
CA LEU A 81 25.35 -4.78 -20.25
C LEU A 81 24.76 -6.14 -20.65
N MET A 82 23.46 -6.21 -20.90
CA MET A 82 22.81 -7.40 -21.47
C MET A 82 22.43 -7.20 -22.95
N PRO A 83 23.39 -7.20 -23.89
CA PRO A 83 23.07 -7.16 -25.31
C PRO A 83 22.42 -8.49 -25.73
N GLY A 84 21.09 -8.49 -25.82
CA GLY A 84 20.27 -9.67 -26.13
C GLY A 84 19.24 -10.02 -25.05
N SER A 85 19.17 -9.26 -23.95
CA SER A 85 18.07 -9.39 -22.99
C SER A 85 16.73 -9.16 -23.68
N ALA A 86 15.76 -9.98 -23.28
CA ALA A 86 14.41 -9.96 -23.81
C ALA A 86 13.87 -8.53 -23.77
N ASP A 87 13.16 -8.10 -24.82
CA ASP A 87 12.51 -6.77 -24.88
C ASP A 87 11.74 -6.45 -23.59
N ARG A 88 11.27 -7.51 -22.91
CA ARG A 88 10.63 -7.46 -21.60
C ARG A 88 11.47 -6.86 -20.48
N LEU A 89 12.75 -7.20 -20.32
CA LEU A 89 13.61 -6.60 -19.27
C LEU A 89 13.72 -5.08 -19.46
N ARG A 90 13.80 -4.64 -20.71
CA ARG A 90 13.84 -3.22 -21.05
C ARG A 90 12.52 -2.52 -20.75
N GLU A 91 11.38 -3.18 -21.00
CA GLU A 91 10.07 -2.67 -20.59
C GLU A 91 9.98 -2.48 -19.08
N LEU A 92 10.35 -3.50 -18.30
CA LEU A 92 10.32 -3.46 -16.84
C LEU A 92 11.23 -2.35 -16.27
N ALA A 93 12.45 -2.24 -16.79
CA ALA A 93 13.36 -1.17 -16.41
C ALA A 93 12.79 0.22 -16.77
N ASN A 94 12.15 0.37 -17.94
CA ASN A 94 11.51 1.63 -18.32
C ASN A 94 10.35 2.00 -17.39
N ASP A 95 9.55 1.03 -16.94
CA ASP A 95 8.45 1.28 -16.00
C ASP A 95 8.98 1.79 -14.65
N LEU A 96 10.05 1.18 -14.12
CA LEU A 96 10.70 1.67 -12.91
C LEU A 96 11.35 3.04 -13.12
N MET A 97 12.00 3.28 -14.26
CA MET A 97 12.59 4.58 -14.60
C MET A 97 11.52 5.67 -14.76
N ALA A 98 10.32 5.33 -15.23
CA ALA A 98 9.20 6.25 -15.29
C ALA A 98 8.69 6.65 -13.89
N LEU A 99 8.58 5.69 -12.97
CA LEU A 99 8.30 6.00 -11.56
C LEU A 99 9.42 6.84 -10.94
N MET A 100 10.66 6.52 -11.28
CA MET A 100 11.85 7.23 -10.84
C MET A 100 11.92 8.65 -11.38
N ALA A 101 11.21 9.03 -12.45
CA ALA A 101 11.12 10.44 -12.85
C ALA A 101 10.30 11.29 -11.87
N GLY A 102 9.34 10.68 -11.16
CA GLY A 102 8.43 11.34 -10.21
C GLY A 102 8.78 11.14 -8.73
N TRP A 103 9.88 10.44 -8.44
CA TRP A 103 10.22 9.94 -7.10
C TRP A 103 10.28 11.01 -5.99
N GLN A 104 10.65 12.26 -6.33
CA GLN A 104 10.71 13.36 -5.35
C GLN A 104 9.34 13.66 -4.72
N HIS A 105 8.25 13.31 -5.40
CA HIS A 105 6.87 13.47 -4.92
C HIS A 105 6.33 12.23 -4.18
N LEU A 106 7.10 11.14 -4.19
CA LEU A 106 6.81 9.94 -3.43
C LEU A 106 7.16 10.13 -1.95
N GLY A 107 6.42 9.44 -1.10
CA GLY A 107 6.63 9.42 0.34
C GLY A 107 7.63 8.33 0.68
N ASP A 108 8.00 8.25 1.95
CA ASP A 108 9.10 7.39 2.38
C ASP A 108 8.84 5.93 2.05
N GLU A 109 7.62 5.43 2.24
CA GLU A 109 7.29 4.04 1.92
C GLU A 109 7.29 3.77 0.42
N GLU A 110 6.74 4.66 -0.41
CA GLU A 110 6.76 4.46 -1.86
C GLU A 110 8.18 4.56 -2.42
N ARG A 111 9.05 5.38 -1.82
CA ARG A 111 10.49 5.42 -2.14
C ARG A 111 11.17 4.12 -1.77
N ILE A 112 10.87 3.55 -0.60
CA ILE A 112 11.39 2.23 -0.19
C ILE A 112 10.96 1.16 -1.19
N VAL A 113 9.68 1.10 -1.56
CA VAL A 113 9.17 0.11 -2.54
C VAL A 113 9.87 0.27 -3.90
N LEU A 114 9.97 1.50 -4.41
CA LEU A 114 10.65 1.77 -5.67
C LEU A 114 12.13 1.36 -5.61
N ALA A 115 12.83 1.75 -4.54
CA ALA A 115 14.24 1.41 -4.34
C ALA A 115 14.47 -0.09 -4.26
N THR A 116 13.62 -0.81 -3.53
CA THR A 116 13.69 -2.28 -3.41
C THR A 116 13.47 -2.96 -4.75
N ALA A 117 12.48 -2.53 -5.54
CA ALA A 117 12.24 -3.11 -6.86
C ALA A 117 13.40 -2.82 -7.84
N MET A 118 13.95 -1.60 -7.81
CA MET A 118 15.13 -1.25 -8.61
C MET A 118 16.38 -2.03 -8.19
N ALA A 119 16.57 -2.24 -6.88
CA ALA A 119 17.68 -3.02 -6.37
C ALA A 119 17.55 -4.49 -6.77
N TYR A 120 16.35 -5.07 -6.65
CA TYR A 120 16.07 -6.45 -7.08
C TYR A 120 16.40 -6.61 -8.57
N LEU A 121 15.81 -5.78 -9.44
CA LEU A 121 16.04 -5.86 -10.89
C LEU A 121 17.49 -5.57 -11.31
N ALA A 122 18.27 -4.82 -10.51
CA ALA A 122 19.65 -4.49 -10.83
C ALA A 122 20.69 -5.47 -10.24
N GLU A 123 20.32 -6.24 -9.21
CA GLU A 123 21.20 -7.16 -8.48
C GLU A 123 20.83 -8.64 -8.62
N ALA A 124 19.63 -8.98 -9.08
CA ALA A 124 19.19 -10.36 -9.19
C ALA A 124 20.14 -11.14 -10.11
N ASP A 125 20.84 -12.10 -9.49
CA ASP A 125 21.58 -13.14 -10.17
C ASP A 125 20.57 -14.29 -10.33
N ASP A 126 19.78 -14.23 -11.42
CA ASP A 126 18.63 -15.13 -11.55
C ASP A 126 19.06 -16.61 -11.59
N ALA A 127 18.28 -17.45 -10.90
CA ALA A 127 18.43 -18.90 -10.97
C ALA A 127 18.17 -19.44 -12.39
N VAL A 128 17.37 -18.72 -13.17
CA VAL A 128 17.13 -18.94 -14.59
C VAL A 128 17.52 -17.66 -15.32
N PRO A 129 18.60 -17.68 -16.12
CA PRO A 129 19.03 -16.48 -16.83
C PRO A 129 17.89 -15.79 -17.60
N ASP A 130 17.82 -14.47 -17.54
CA ASP A 130 16.77 -13.57 -18.07
C ASP A 130 16.43 -13.78 -19.56
N HIS A 131 17.33 -14.45 -20.29
CA HIS A 131 17.18 -14.76 -21.71
C HIS A 131 16.46 -16.09 -21.98
N LEU A 132 16.09 -16.84 -20.94
CA LEU A 132 15.33 -18.09 -21.03
C LEU A 132 13.84 -17.86 -20.70
N PRO A 133 12.92 -18.70 -21.24
CA PRO A 133 11.50 -18.61 -20.92
C PRO A 133 11.25 -18.75 -19.41
N GLY A 134 10.53 -17.79 -18.83
CA GLY A 134 10.20 -17.76 -17.41
C GLY A 134 11.28 -17.15 -16.51
N GLY A 135 12.43 -16.71 -17.07
CA GLY A 135 13.49 -16.04 -16.28
C GLY A 135 13.03 -14.71 -15.68
N LEU A 136 12.10 -14.01 -16.33
CA LEU A 136 11.63 -12.68 -15.92
C LEU A 136 10.24 -12.68 -15.26
N ASP A 137 9.66 -13.84 -14.97
CA ASP A 137 8.30 -13.91 -14.41
C ASP A 137 8.26 -13.34 -12.98
N ASP A 138 9.34 -13.55 -12.22
CA ASP A 138 9.49 -13.00 -10.87
C ASP A 138 9.76 -11.49 -10.91
N ASP A 139 10.58 -11.01 -11.85
CA ASP A 139 10.80 -9.57 -12.07
C ASP A 139 9.51 -8.84 -12.45
N ASP A 140 8.69 -9.44 -13.32
CA ASP A 140 7.41 -8.85 -13.73
C ASP A 140 6.45 -8.72 -12.54
N ARG A 141 6.43 -9.74 -11.65
CA ARG A 141 5.66 -9.68 -10.40
C ARG A 141 6.16 -8.57 -9.50
N VAL A 142 7.48 -8.47 -9.29
CA VAL A 142 8.11 -7.45 -8.44
C VAL A 142 7.84 -6.04 -8.96
N VAL A 143 8.11 -5.80 -10.24
CA VAL A 143 7.91 -4.48 -10.88
C VAL A 143 6.44 -4.12 -10.91
N GLY A 144 5.56 -5.06 -11.28
CA GLY A 144 4.12 -4.85 -11.29
C GLY A 144 3.57 -4.50 -9.91
N ALA A 145 4.01 -5.20 -8.86
CA ALA A 145 3.62 -4.92 -7.49
C ALA A 145 4.13 -3.54 -7.03
N ALA A 146 5.36 -3.19 -7.39
CA ALA A 146 5.93 -1.88 -7.07
C ALA A 146 5.15 -0.74 -7.73
N VAL A 147 4.84 -0.86 -9.03
CA VAL A 147 4.01 0.11 -9.77
C VAL A 147 2.65 0.29 -9.11
N ARG A 148 1.97 -0.81 -8.76
CA ARG A 148 0.65 -0.76 -8.10
C ARG A 148 0.72 -0.14 -6.71
N ALA A 149 1.74 -0.45 -5.93
CA ALA A 149 1.94 0.09 -4.59
C ALA A 149 2.26 1.59 -4.64
N VAL A 150 3.13 2.02 -5.56
CA VAL A 150 3.58 3.42 -5.70
C VAL A 150 2.49 4.32 -6.29
N LEU A 151 1.75 3.85 -7.30
CA LEU A 151 0.72 4.65 -7.98
C LEU A 151 -0.65 4.58 -7.29
N ARG A 152 -0.76 3.88 -6.16
CA ARG A 152 -2.03 3.73 -5.46
C ARG A 152 -2.60 5.12 -5.10
N PRO A 153 -3.88 5.39 -5.39
CA PRO A 153 -4.48 6.67 -5.05
C PRO A 153 -4.38 6.91 -3.53
N ARG A 154 -3.53 7.84 -3.13
CA ARG A 154 -3.49 8.34 -1.75
C ARG A 154 -4.86 8.97 -1.48
N ARG A 155 -5.72 8.28 -0.72
CA ARG A 155 -6.95 8.89 -0.21
C ARG A 155 -6.52 10.07 0.66
N ARG A 156 -6.59 11.28 0.10
CA ARG A 156 -6.45 12.52 0.86
C ARG A 156 -7.57 12.50 1.89
N VAL A 157 -7.19 12.35 3.16
CA VAL A 157 -8.07 12.69 4.27
C VAL A 157 -8.21 14.20 4.20
N ALA A 158 -9.39 14.66 3.80
CA ALA A 158 -9.78 16.07 3.78
C ALA A 158 -10.19 16.52 5.18
#